data_AF-A0A7J6X397-F1
#
_entry.id   AF-A0A7J6X397-F1
#
_cell.length_a   1.000
_cell.length_b   1.000
_cell.length_c   1.000
_cell.angle_alpha   90.00
_cell.angle_beta   90.00
_cell.angle_gamma   90.00
#
_symmetry.space_group_name_H-M   'P 1'
#
loop_
_entity.id
_entity.type
_entity.pdbx_description
1 polymer ?
#
loop_
_entity_poly.entity_id
_entity_poly.type
_entity_poly.pdbx_seq_one_letter_code
_entity_poly.pdbx_strand_id
1 'polypeptide(L)'
;MLMSTRGDGGGVGYIVPAVEPASVAALKKKTAVSRSWILLDSTGEGTVLDVDKYAIMHRVQIHARDLRILDPLLSYPSTILGREKAIVLNLEHIKAIITAEEVFLRDPLDDNVIPIVEELRRRLPPSNSVQQGQGDMKEQQNGQNDIEGGEEDESPFEFRALEVALEAICSFLDARTTELETAAYPALDELTSKISSRNLDRVRKLKSAMTRLTARVQKVL
;
A
#
# COMPACT_ATOMS: atom_id res chain seq x y z
N MET A 1 -68.31 -43.45 -23.95
CA MET A 1 -69.17 -44.05 -22.91
C MET A 1 -68.71 -43.45 -21.59
N LEU A 2 -69.41 -42.41 -21.11
CA LEU A 2 -70.20 -42.40 -19.86
C LEU A 2 -69.34 -42.81 -18.64
N MET A 3 -69.23 -42.09 -17.53
CA MET A 3 -70.05 -41.03 -16.98
C MET A 3 -69.31 -40.43 -15.76
N SER A 4 -69.63 -39.17 -15.45
CA SER A 4 -69.24 -38.43 -14.25
C SER A 4 -69.94 -38.95 -12.99
N THR A 5 -69.28 -38.93 -11.83
CA THR A 5 -69.94 -38.79 -10.52
C THR A 5 -69.12 -37.90 -9.56
N ARG A 6 -69.85 -36.93 -9.00
CA ARG A 6 -69.53 -35.92 -7.97
C ARG A 6 -69.38 -36.50 -6.55
N GLY A 7 -68.83 -35.67 -5.66
CA GLY A 7 -69.19 -35.60 -4.22
C GLY A 7 -67.97 -35.76 -3.30
N ASP A 8 -67.29 -34.68 -2.91
CA ASP A 8 -67.57 -33.77 -1.77
C ASP A 8 -67.13 -34.35 -0.40
N GLY A 9 -66.42 -33.53 0.36
CA GLY A 9 -65.79 -33.92 1.63
C GLY A 9 -64.77 -32.88 2.11
N GLY A 10 -65.29 -31.77 2.63
CA GLY A 10 -64.51 -30.69 3.23
C GLY A 10 -63.66 -31.15 4.43
N GLY A 11 -62.46 -30.60 4.52
CA GLY A 11 -61.56 -30.73 5.66
C GLY A 11 -60.75 -29.45 5.80
N VAL A 12 -61.07 -28.69 6.84
CA VAL A 12 -60.48 -27.41 7.23
C VAL A 12 -58.99 -27.62 7.53
N GLY A 13 -58.12 -27.07 6.68
CA GLY A 13 -56.66 -27.07 6.86
C GLY A 13 -56.15 -25.67 7.16
N TYR A 14 -55.55 -25.52 8.33
CA TYR A 14 -55.03 -24.28 8.91
C TYR A 14 -53.99 -23.58 8.01
N ILE A 15 -54.14 -22.27 7.84
CA ILE A 15 -53.14 -21.39 7.22
C ILE A 15 -52.03 -21.15 8.23
N VAL A 16 -50.84 -21.71 7.96
CA VAL A 16 -49.60 -21.37 8.69
C VAL A 16 -48.88 -20.31 7.85
N PRO A 17 -48.50 -19.14 8.41
CA PRO A 17 -47.76 -18.14 7.65
C PRO A 17 -46.34 -18.65 7.39
N ALA A 18 -45.91 -18.54 6.13
CA ALA A 18 -44.54 -18.77 5.72
C ALA A 18 -43.63 -17.77 6.44
N VAL A 19 -42.82 -18.26 7.37
CA VAL A 19 -41.71 -17.50 7.95
C VAL A 19 -40.61 -17.45 6.90
N GLU A 20 -40.44 -16.29 6.28
CA GLU A 20 -39.25 -15.98 5.49
C GLU A 20 -38.02 -16.08 6.39
N PRO A 21 -37.00 -16.91 6.09
CA PRO A 21 -35.74 -16.80 6.78
C PRO A 21 -35.04 -15.52 6.32
N ALA A 22 -35.03 -14.54 7.23
CA ALA A 22 -34.20 -13.36 7.17
C ALA A 22 -32.72 -13.71 6.96
N SER A 23 -32.06 -12.81 6.26
CA SER A 23 -30.68 -12.84 5.80
C SER A 23 -29.64 -13.38 6.79
N VAL A 24 -28.85 -14.34 6.31
CA VAL A 24 -27.40 -14.29 6.51
C VAL A 24 -26.77 -14.31 5.13
N ALA A 25 -26.57 -13.11 4.58
CA ALA A 25 -25.66 -12.92 3.47
C ALA A 25 -24.28 -13.32 3.98
N ALA A 26 -23.93 -14.60 3.80
CA ALA A 26 -22.59 -15.08 3.94
C ALA A 26 -21.75 -14.25 2.96
N LEU A 27 -21.00 -13.29 3.49
CA LEU A 27 -19.88 -12.66 2.80
C LEU A 27 -18.93 -13.81 2.47
N LYS A 28 -19.16 -14.44 1.32
CA LYS A 28 -18.16 -15.26 0.66
C LYS A 28 -17.00 -14.30 0.44
N LYS A 29 -15.96 -14.41 1.28
CA LYS A 29 -14.61 -13.94 0.96
C LYS A 29 -14.21 -14.65 -0.33
N LYS A 30 -14.65 -14.07 -1.45
CA LYS A 30 -14.12 -14.41 -2.75
C LYS A 30 -12.68 -13.96 -2.69
N THR A 31 -11.78 -14.88 -2.98
CA THR A 31 -10.39 -14.64 -3.35
C THR A 31 -10.38 -13.82 -4.64
N ALA A 32 -10.91 -12.61 -4.59
CA ALA A 32 -10.74 -11.62 -5.64
C ALA A 32 -9.33 -11.14 -5.47
N VAL A 33 -8.46 -11.53 -6.41
CA VAL A 33 -7.17 -10.90 -6.63
C VAL A 33 -7.43 -9.40 -6.62
N SER A 34 -6.97 -8.73 -5.56
CA SER A 34 -7.34 -7.35 -5.27
C SER A 34 -7.08 -6.49 -6.50
N ARG A 35 -8.16 -5.94 -7.05
CA ARG A 35 -8.14 -4.89 -8.07
C ARG A 35 -8.18 -3.51 -7.44
N SER A 36 -8.03 -3.41 -6.12
CA SER A 36 -7.99 -2.15 -5.39
C SER A 36 -6.72 -1.36 -5.70
N TRP A 37 -6.93 -0.17 -6.22
CA TRP A 37 -5.92 0.88 -6.27
C TRP A 37 -6.43 2.04 -5.42
N ILE A 38 -5.52 2.81 -4.85
CA ILE A 38 -5.81 4.18 -4.42
C ILE A 38 -5.09 5.13 -5.36
N LEU A 39 -5.81 6.15 -5.79
CA LEU A 39 -5.29 7.29 -6.52
C LEU A 39 -5.13 8.45 -5.54
N LEU A 40 -3.94 9.01 -5.43
CA LEU A 40 -3.67 10.24 -4.67
C LEU A 40 -3.25 11.33 -5.65
N ASP A 41 -3.88 12.50 -5.55
CA ASP A 41 -3.52 13.68 -6.36
C ASP A 41 -2.52 14.59 -5.61
N SER A 42 -2.11 15.67 -6.27
CA SER A 42 -1.22 16.70 -5.71
C SER A 42 -1.80 17.46 -4.51
N THR A 43 -3.08 17.31 -4.20
CA THR A 43 -3.72 17.91 -3.01
C THR A 43 -3.75 16.95 -1.82
N GLY A 44 -3.27 15.71 -2.00
CA GLY A 44 -3.32 14.66 -0.99
C GLY A 44 -4.67 13.97 -0.90
N GLU A 45 -5.65 14.31 -1.75
CA GLU A 45 -6.95 13.66 -1.75
C GLU A 45 -6.87 12.26 -2.38
N GLY A 46 -7.43 11.27 -1.69
CA GLY A 46 -7.30 9.86 -2.04
C GLY A 46 -8.62 9.25 -2.49
N THR A 47 -8.70 8.77 -3.74
CA THR A 47 -9.86 8.03 -4.26
C THR A 47 -9.54 6.55 -4.45
N VAL A 48 -10.32 5.66 -3.83
CA VAL A 48 -10.20 4.22 -4.09
C VAL A 48 -10.82 3.88 -5.43
N LEU A 49 -10.04 3.25 -6.30
CA LEU A 49 -10.43 2.84 -7.64
C LEU A 49 -10.54 1.32 -7.72
N ASP A 50 -11.69 0.85 -8.19
CA ASP A 50 -11.86 -0.53 -8.69
C ASP A 50 -11.82 -0.50 -10.22
N VAL A 51 -10.60 -0.33 -10.75
CA VAL A 51 -10.35 -0.24 -12.19
C VAL A 51 -9.56 -1.45 -12.66
N ASP A 52 -9.85 -1.89 -13.89
CA ASP A 52 -9.06 -2.97 -14.49
C ASP A 52 -7.67 -2.48 -14.94
N LYS A 53 -6.78 -3.45 -15.21
CA LYS A 53 -5.39 -3.19 -15.61
C LYS A 53 -5.28 -2.40 -16.92
N TYR A 54 -6.22 -2.57 -17.86
CA TYR A 54 -6.18 -1.89 -19.15
C TYR A 54 -6.55 -0.42 -19.00
N ALA A 55 -7.53 -0.10 -18.14
CA ALA A 55 -7.89 1.27 -17.81
C ALA A 55 -6.71 2.06 -17.24
N ILE A 56 -5.96 1.45 -16.31
CA ILE A 56 -4.73 2.06 -15.76
C ILE A 56 -3.68 2.23 -16.84
N MET A 57 -3.41 1.18 -17.62
CA MET A 57 -2.41 1.19 -18.68
C MET A 57 -2.62 2.33 -19.68
N HIS A 58 -3.88 2.56 -20.09
CA HIS A 58 -4.24 3.64 -20.99
C HIS A 58 -4.16 5.02 -20.34
N ARG A 59 -4.56 5.15 -19.07
CA ARG A 59 -4.53 6.43 -18.33
C ARG A 59 -3.09 6.92 -18.12
N VAL A 60 -2.21 6.06 -17.61
CA VAL A 60 -0.82 6.43 -17.27
C VAL A 60 0.16 6.27 -18.45
N GLN A 61 -0.32 5.80 -19.61
CA GLN A 61 0.47 5.64 -20.84
C GLN A 61 1.73 4.76 -20.66
N ILE A 62 1.59 3.62 -19.97
CA ILE A 62 2.69 2.64 -19.79
C ILE A 62 2.45 1.37 -20.59
N HIS A 63 3.52 0.62 -20.89
CA HIS A 63 3.40 -0.66 -21.58
C HIS A 63 2.81 -1.75 -20.67
N ALA A 64 2.11 -2.71 -21.28
CA ALA A 64 1.58 -3.89 -20.58
C ALA A 64 2.66 -4.68 -19.82
N ARG A 65 3.91 -4.67 -20.31
CA ARG A 65 5.05 -5.31 -19.64
C ARG A 65 5.34 -4.67 -18.28
N ASP A 66 5.26 -3.36 -18.21
CA ASP A 66 5.61 -2.60 -17.01
C ASP A 66 4.55 -2.78 -15.94
N LEU A 67 3.28 -2.76 -16.34
CA LEU A 67 2.17 -3.02 -15.43
C LEU A 67 2.18 -4.44 -14.85
N ARG A 68 2.68 -5.44 -15.60
CA ARG A 68 2.78 -6.82 -15.12
C ARG A 68 3.74 -6.97 -13.93
N ILE A 69 4.70 -6.07 -13.77
CA ILE A 69 5.63 -6.09 -12.63
C ILE A 69 4.86 -5.83 -11.32
N LEU A 70 3.73 -5.12 -11.39
CA LEU A 70 2.86 -4.82 -10.26
C LEU A 70 1.78 -5.89 -10.02
N ASP A 71 1.71 -6.94 -10.86
CA ASP A 71 0.70 -7.98 -10.72
C ASP A 71 0.93 -8.78 -9.42
N PRO A 72 -0.03 -8.81 -8.47
CA PRO A 72 0.12 -9.56 -7.23
C PRO A 72 0.25 -11.07 -7.41
N LEU A 73 -0.16 -11.61 -8.56
CA LEU A 73 -0.01 -13.04 -8.87
C LEU A 73 1.37 -13.41 -9.42
N LEU A 74 2.20 -12.40 -9.74
CA LEU A 74 3.51 -12.60 -10.34
C LEU A 74 4.60 -12.15 -9.36
N SER A 75 5.65 -12.97 -9.23
CA SER A 75 6.80 -12.64 -8.40
C SER A 75 7.86 -11.96 -9.26
N TYR A 76 7.92 -10.63 -9.21
CA TYR A 76 9.00 -9.85 -9.82
C TYR A 76 9.97 -9.33 -8.76
N PRO A 77 11.28 -9.20 -9.08
CA PRO A 77 12.23 -8.58 -8.18
C PRO A 77 11.89 -7.10 -7.97
N SER A 78 12.42 -6.52 -6.89
CA SER A 78 12.29 -5.08 -6.66
C SER A 78 12.89 -4.29 -7.81
N THR A 79 12.19 -3.27 -8.31
CA THR A 79 12.64 -2.46 -9.45
C THR A 79 11.95 -1.10 -9.46
N ILE A 80 12.70 -0.10 -9.97
CA ILE A 80 12.24 1.25 -10.26
C ILE A 80 12.43 1.44 -11.76
N LEU A 81 11.33 1.68 -12.49
CA LEU A 81 11.38 1.90 -13.93
C LEU A 81 10.97 3.32 -14.27
N GLY A 82 11.92 4.10 -14.78
CA GLY A 82 11.62 5.38 -15.43
C GLY A 82 10.98 5.17 -16.81
N ARG A 83 9.85 5.82 -17.04
CA ARG A 83 9.16 5.93 -18.33
C ARG A 83 8.94 7.41 -18.64
N GLU A 84 8.55 7.69 -19.88
CA GLU A 84 8.40 9.07 -20.37
C GLU A 84 7.45 9.93 -19.51
N LYS A 85 6.37 9.35 -18.99
CA LYS A 85 5.34 10.06 -18.20
C LYS A 85 5.02 9.41 -16.86
N ALA A 86 5.82 8.43 -16.46
CA ALA A 86 5.56 7.68 -15.23
C ALA A 86 6.83 7.03 -14.65
N ILE A 87 6.83 6.85 -13.34
CA ILE A 87 7.80 6.03 -12.61
C ILE A 87 7.03 4.83 -12.06
N VAL A 88 7.42 3.61 -12.46
CA VAL A 88 6.78 2.37 -11.99
C VAL A 88 7.64 1.77 -10.89
N LEU A 89 7.04 1.55 -9.72
CA LEU A 89 7.70 1.05 -8.51
C LEU A 89 7.17 -0.33 -8.13
N ASN A 90 8.07 -1.32 -8.05
CA ASN A 90 7.83 -2.58 -7.35
C ASN A 90 8.89 -2.69 -6.26
N LEU A 91 8.55 -2.37 -5.02
CA LEU A 91 9.46 -2.39 -3.88
C LEU A 91 8.79 -3.21 -2.75
N GLU A 92 8.96 -4.53 -2.81
CA GLU A 92 8.29 -5.49 -1.92
C GLU A 92 6.76 -5.33 -1.84
N HIS A 93 6.26 -4.74 -0.76
CA HIS A 93 4.83 -4.49 -0.54
C HIS A 93 4.37 -3.17 -1.18
N ILE A 94 5.30 -2.30 -1.58
CA ILE A 94 5.00 -1.03 -2.25
C ILE A 94 4.95 -1.27 -3.76
N LYS A 95 3.75 -1.24 -4.33
CA LYS A 95 3.53 -1.36 -5.77
C LYS A 95 2.80 -0.14 -6.28
N ALA A 96 3.52 0.73 -6.99
CA ALA A 96 3.02 2.04 -7.35
C ALA A 96 3.32 2.42 -8.81
N ILE A 97 2.51 3.34 -9.33
CA ILE A 97 2.78 4.10 -10.56
C ILE A 97 2.68 5.57 -10.18
N ILE A 98 3.76 6.30 -10.34
CA ILE A 98 3.84 7.73 -10.05
C ILE A 98 3.85 8.47 -11.38
N THR A 99 2.97 9.45 -11.53
CA THR A 99 2.96 10.40 -12.65
C THR A 99 3.30 11.79 -12.13
N ALA A 100 3.36 12.80 -13.01
CA ALA A 100 3.64 14.18 -12.61
C ALA A 100 2.55 14.81 -11.71
N GLU A 101 1.35 14.24 -11.66
CA GLU A 101 0.20 14.84 -10.96
C GLU A 101 -0.49 13.87 -9.99
N GLU A 102 -0.33 12.56 -10.21
CA GLU A 102 -1.07 11.54 -9.47
C GLU A 102 -0.19 10.32 -9.13
N VAL A 103 -0.46 9.69 -7.98
CA VAL A 103 0.14 8.42 -7.54
C VAL A 103 -0.94 7.33 -7.48
N PHE A 104 -0.70 6.22 -8.16
CA PHE A 104 -1.50 5.01 -8.07
C PHE A 104 -0.78 4.01 -7.18
N LEU A 105 -1.36 3.63 -6.05
CA LEU A 105 -0.81 2.63 -5.13
C LEU A 105 -1.74 1.42 -5.04
N ARG A 106 -1.20 0.22 -5.17
CA ARG A 106 -1.95 -1.04 -5.04
C ARG A 106 -2.30 -1.34 -3.58
N ASP A 107 -3.38 -2.08 -3.40
CA ASP A 107 -3.70 -2.74 -2.13
C ASP A 107 -3.68 -1.79 -0.90
N PRO A 108 -4.42 -0.66 -0.93
CA PRO A 108 -4.39 0.37 0.13
C PRO A 108 -4.91 -0.09 1.50
N LEU A 109 -5.39 -1.33 1.61
CA LEU A 109 -5.88 -1.94 2.85
C LEU A 109 -4.86 -2.93 3.46
N ASP A 110 -3.71 -3.13 2.82
CA ASP A 110 -2.63 -3.93 3.40
C ASP A 110 -1.96 -3.17 4.55
N ASP A 111 -1.70 -3.86 5.66
CA ASP A 111 -1.14 -3.27 6.89
C ASP A 111 0.22 -2.57 6.66
N ASN A 112 1.01 -3.01 5.67
CA ASN A 112 2.27 -2.37 5.33
C ASN A 112 2.09 -1.19 4.37
N VAL A 113 0.97 -1.09 3.68
CA VAL A 113 0.67 -0.04 2.69
C VAL A 113 -0.07 1.14 3.32
N ILE A 114 -0.93 0.89 4.31
CA ILE A 114 -1.70 1.92 5.01
C ILE A 114 -0.80 3.09 5.50
N PRO A 115 0.34 2.86 6.19
CA PRO A 115 1.19 3.95 6.65
C PRO A 115 1.74 4.82 5.51
N ILE A 116 1.98 4.21 4.35
CA ILE A 116 2.51 4.88 3.16
C ILE A 116 1.44 5.79 2.55
N VAL A 117 0.19 5.33 2.51
CA VAL A 117 -0.94 6.16 2.07
C VAL A 117 -1.05 7.41 2.92
N GLU A 118 -0.99 7.26 4.25
CA GLU A 118 -1.09 8.39 5.17
C GLU A 118 0.09 9.37 5.02
N GLU A 119 1.29 8.86 4.79
CA GLU A 119 2.47 9.70 4.57
C GLU A 119 2.40 10.46 3.23
N LEU A 120 1.92 9.81 2.16
CA LEU A 120 1.67 10.47 0.88
C LEU A 120 0.61 11.58 1.03
N ARG A 121 -0.51 11.31 1.72
CA ARG A 121 -1.54 12.33 2.00
C ARG A 121 -0.97 13.54 2.74
N ARG A 122 -0.03 13.30 3.65
CA ARG A 122 0.57 14.33 4.49
C ARG A 122 1.60 15.18 3.75
N ARG A 123 2.35 14.62 2.79
CA ARG A 123 3.53 15.26 2.17
C ARG A 123 3.38 15.67 0.72
N LEU A 124 2.43 15.11 -0.02
CA LEU A 124 2.17 15.52 -1.41
C LEU A 124 1.55 16.92 -1.56
N PRO A 125 0.67 17.40 -0.65
CA PRO A 125 0.15 18.75 -0.74
C PRO A 125 1.29 19.77 -0.74
N PRO A 126 1.27 20.80 -1.60
CA PRO A 126 2.28 21.83 -1.60
C PRO A 126 2.31 22.53 -0.24
N SER A 127 3.50 22.68 0.32
CA SER A 127 3.72 23.45 1.55
C SER A 127 3.40 24.91 1.23
N ASN A 128 2.15 25.33 1.47
CA ASN A 128 1.70 26.68 1.18
C ASN A 128 2.73 27.72 1.63
N SER A 129 3.38 28.38 0.66
CA SER A 129 4.21 29.56 0.88
C SER A 129 3.30 30.70 1.34
N VAL A 130 2.98 30.71 2.63
CA VAL A 130 2.38 31.88 3.28
C VAL A 130 3.46 32.95 3.41
N GLN A 131 3.71 33.68 2.32
CA GLN A 131 4.10 35.08 2.39
C GLN A 131 3.23 35.85 1.41
N GLN A 132 2.17 36.41 1.98
CA GLN A 132 1.34 37.45 1.39
C GLN A 132 2.23 38.58 0.87
N GLY A 133 2.09 38.89 -0.41
CA GLY A 133 2.35 40.24 -0.88
C GLY A 133 1.39 41.20 -0.19
N GLN A 134 1.93 42.10 0.64
CA GLN A 134 1.27 43.35 0.97
C GLN A 134 2.32 44.45 0.87
N GLY A 135 2.30 45.18 -0.25
CA GLY A 135 3.05 46.43 -0.38
C GLY A 135 2.43 47.49 0.51
N ASP A 136 3.25 48.20 1.29
CA ASP A 136 3.57 49.61 1.03
C ASP A 136 4.61 50.17 2.03
N MET A 137 5.39 51.13 1.53
CA MET A 137 6.64 51.71 2.06
C MET A 137 6.63 52.20 3.53
N LYS A 138 7.75 51.96 4.23
CA LYS A 138 8.66 53.03 4.74
C LYS A 138 9.99 52.48 5.26
N GLU A 139 11.07 53.12 4.82
CA GLU A 139 12.46 52.90 5.24
C GLU A 139 12.67 53.23 6.73
N GLN A 140 13.37 52.37 7.48
CA GLN A 140 14.56 52.73 8.28
C GLN A 140 15.12 51.54 9.09
N GLN A 141 16.35 51.17 8.71
CA GLN A 141 17.49 50.75 9.55
C GLN A 141 17.38 49.56 10.55
N ASN A 142 18.23 48.57 10.22
CA ASN A 142 19.28 47.99 11.07
C ASN A 142 18.90 46.86 12.03
N GLY A 143 19.49 45.68 11.81
CA GLY A 143 19.50 44.56 12.76
C GLY A 143 19.68 43.21 12.07
N GLN A 144 20.87 42.64 12.24
CA GLN A 144 21.26 41.26 11.93
C GLN A 144 20.11 40.25 11.98
N ASN A 145 19.98 39.43 10.94
CA ASN A 145 19.61 38.02 11.09
C ASN A 145 20.27 37.25 9.94
N ASP A 146 21.12 36.31 10.30
CA ASP A 146 21.53 35.20 9.43
C ASP A 146 20.26 34.43 9.05
N ILE A 147 19.72 34.70 7.87
CA ILE A 147 18.64 33.94 7.25
C ILE A 147 19.24 33.24 6.03
N GLU A 148 20.05 32.22 6.27
CA GLU A 148 20.20 31.11 5.31
C GLU A 148 19.02 30.15 5.52
N GLY A 149 17.81 30.65 5.26
CA GLY A 149 16.60 29.86 5.05
C GLY A 149 16.26 29.85 3.57
N GLY A 150 17.29 29.67 2.73
CA GLY A 150 17.18 29.76 1.28
C GLY A 150 16.56 28.50 0.71
N GLU A 151 15.29 28.61 0.31
CA GLU A 151 14.68 27.84 -0.77
C GLU A 151 14.85 26.32 -0.62
N GLU A 152 13.94 25.67 0.13
CA GLU A 152 13.58 24.30 -0.23
C GLU A 152 13.01 24.37 -1.66
N ASP A 153 13.89 24.19 -2.64
CA ASP A 153 13.58 23.98 -4.04
C ASP A 153 12.54 22.85 -4.08
N GLU A 154 11.25 23.21 -4.17
CA GLU A 154 10.16 22.26 -3.96
C GLU A 154 10.26 21.20 -5.05
N SER A 155 10.69 20.00 -4.65
CA SER A 155 10.93 18.94 -5.62
C SER A 155 9.62 18.60 -6.36
N PRO A 156 9.69 18.28 -7.67
CA PRO A 156 8.50 17.93 -8.44
C PRO A 156 7.69 16.82 -7.76
N PHE A 157 6.37 16.84 -7.96
CA PHE A 157 5.43 15.93 -7.30
C PHE A 157 5.87 14.46 -7.38
N GLU A 158 6.32 14.01 -8.55
CA GLU A 158 6.74 12.63 -8.77
C GLU A 158 7.98 12.24 -7.94
N PHE A 159 8.87 13.19 -7.64
CA PHE A 159 10.04 12.96 -6.82
C PHE A 159 9.72 13.00 -5.33
N ARG A 160 8.79 13.85 -4.89
CA ARG A 160 8.25 13.80 -3.52
C ARG A 160 7.54 12.48 -3.24
N ALA A 161 6.71 12.02 -4.18
CA ALA A 161 6.06 10.71 -4.09
C ALA A 161 7.07 9.55 -4.05
N LEU A 162 8.11 9.63 -4.89
CA LEU A 162 9.19 8.64 -4.92
C LEU A 162 9.98 8.63 -3.61
N GLU A 163 10.29 9.80 -3.05
CA GLU A 163 10.96 9.95 -1.77
C GLU A 163 10.18 9.26 -0.66
N VAL A 164 8.88 9.54 -0.53
CA VAL A 164 8.02 8.88 0.47
C VAL A 164 8.04 7.35 0.33
N ALA A 165 7.98 6.84 -0.91
CA ALA A 165 8.02 5.40 -1.16
C ALA A 165 9.39 4.78 -0.78
N LEU A 166 10.49 5.47 -1.09
CA LEU A 166 11.85 5.03 -0.77
C LEU A 166 12.12 5.09 0.74
N GLU A 167 11.69 6.16 1.40
CA GLU A 167 11.78 6.30 2.85
C GLU A 167 11.00 5.18 3.53
N ALA A 168 9.75 4.93 3.11
CA ALA A 168 8.93 3.86 3.67
C ALA A 168 9.58 2.47 3.55
N ILE A 169 10.13 2.10 2.38
CA ILE A 169 10.76 0.78 2.23
C ILE A 169 12.06 0.68 3.03
N CYS A 170 12.83 1.76 3.13
CA CYS A 170 14.05 1.81 3.93
C CYS A 170 13.71 1.66 5.42
N SER A 171 12.77 2.44 5.94
CA SER A 171 12.30 2.33 7.32
C SER A 171 11.74 0.94 7.64
N PHE A 172 11.00 0.33 6.70
CA PHE A 172 10.51 -1.02 6.87
C PHE A 172 11.64 -2.06 6.96
N LEU A 173 12.61 -2.01 6.05
CA LEU A 173 13.75 -2.93 6.04
C LEU A 173 14.65 -2.75 7.25
N ASP A 174 14.84 -1.51 7.70
CA ASP A 174 15.60 -1.19 8.91
C ASP A 174 14.91 -1.76 10.16
N ALA A 175 13.61 -1.51 10.33
CA ALA A 175 12.84 -2.07 11.45
C ALA A 175 12.91 -3.61 11.50
N ARG A 176 12.81 -4.28 10.33
CA ARG A 176 12.97 -5.73 10.24
C ARG A 176 14.39 -6.22 10.55
N THR A 177 15.40 -5.39 10.30
CA THR A 177 16.80 -5.66 10.67
C THR A 177 16.95 -5.57 12.17
N THR A 178 16.49 -4.47 12.79
CA THR A 178 16.52 -4.27 14.25
C THR A 178 15.78 -5.38 15.02
N GLU A 179 14.59 -5.79 14.56
CA GLU A 179 13.83 -6.89 15.17
C GLU A 179 14.63 -8.20 15.17
N LEU A 180 15.28 -8.50 14.05
CA LEU A 180 16.04 -9.73 13.92
C LEU A 180 17.33 -9.71 14.75
N GLU A 181 18.02 -8.58 14.80
CA GLU A 181 19.20 -8.38 15.66
C GLU A 181 18.83 -8.52 17.14
N THR A 182 17.74 -7.90 17.56
CA THR A 182 17.21 -8.00 18.93
C THR A 182 16.90 -9.46 19.31
N ALA A 183 16.41 -10.26 18.36
CA ALA A 183 16.16 -11.68 18.57
C ALA A 183 17.44 -12.56 18.50
N ALA A 184 18.48 -12.10 17.80
CA ALA A 184 19.71 -12.85 17.57
C ALA A 184 20.60 -12.94 18.81
N TYR A 185 20.85 -11.82 19.50
CA TYR A 185 21.75 -11.81 20.66
C TYR A 185 21.32 -12.77 21.78
N PRO A 186 20.04 -12.79 22.22
CA PRO A 186 19.60 -13.74 23.24
C PRO A 186 19.69 -15.20 22.79
N ALA A 187 19.46 -15.48 21.51
CA ALA A 187 19.55 -16.84 20.97
C ALA A 187 21.00 -17.34 20.91
N LEU A 188 21.96 -16.45 20.62
CA LEU A 188 23.39 -16.77 20.63
C LEU A 188 23.90 -16.98 22.06
N ASP A 189 23.46 -16.16 23.02
CA ASP A 189 23.81 -16.31 24.43
C ASP A 189 23.27 -17.64 24.99
N GLU A 190 22.01 -17.96 24.71
CA GLU A 190 21.39 -19.24 25.12
C GLU A 190 22.11 -20.45 24.49
N LEU A 191 22.55 -20.35 23.24
CA LEU A 191 23.35 -21.40 22.58
C LEU A 191 24.74 -21.55 23.22
N THR A 192 25.38 -20.43 23.59
CA THR A 192 26.69 -20.42 24.24
C THR A 192 26.61 -21.00 25.65
N SER A 193 25.51 -20.72 26.37
CA SER A 193 25.21 -21.31 27.68
C SER A 193 24.91 -22.81 27.60
N LYS A 194 24.11 -23.23 26.59
CA LYS A 194 23.72 -24.63 26.41
C LYS A 194 23.62 -25.02 24.93
N ILE A 195 24.56 -25.85 24.50
CA ILE A 195 24.51 -26.48 23.19
C ILE A 195 23.40 -27.54 23.19
N SER A 196 22.33 -27.29 22.44
CA SER A 196 21.21 -28.21 22.24
C SER A 196 20.68 -28.13 20.81
N SER A 197 20.02 -29.19 20.33
CA SER A 197 19.37 -29.19 19.02
C SER A 197 18.37 -28.05 18.87
N ARG A 198 17.58 -27.78 19.91
CA ARG A 198 16.63 -26.66 19.97
C ARG A 198 17.31 -25.30 19.75
N ASN A 199 18.42 -25.04 20.44
CA ASN A 199 19.12 -23.75 20.38
C ASN A 199 19.83 -23.59 19.03
N LEU A 200 20.44 -24.66 18.51
CA LEU A 200 21.03 -24.68 17.18
C LEU A 200 19.98 -24.41 16.09
N ASP A 201 18.78 -25.00 16.20
CA ASP A 201 17.70 -24.75 15.24
C ASP A 201 17.16 -23.32 15.32
N ARG A 202 17.07 -22.76 16.53
CA ARG A 202 16.70 -21.35 16.74
C ARG A 202 17.70 -20.42 16.05
N VAL A 203 19.00 -20.59 16.29
CA VAL A 203 20.07 -19.79 15.66
C VAL A 203 20.11 -20.02 14.15
N ARG A 204 19.93 -21.25 13.65
CA ARG A 204 19.86 -21.55 12.21
C ARG A 204 18.69 -20.81 11.55
N LYS A 205 17.50 -20.82 12.16
CA LYS A 205 16.33 -20.08 11.65
C LYS A 205 16.59 -18.58 11.58
N LEU A 206 17.20 -18.01 12.63
CA LEU A 206 17.57 -16.59 12.67
C LEU A 206 18.60 -16.26 11.58
N LYS A 207 19.66 -17.07 11.44
CA LYS A 207 20.64 -16.91 10.37
C LYS A 207 19.98 -16.97 8.98
N SER A 208 19.11 -17.95 8.73
CA SER A 208 18.40 -18.04 7.46
C SER A 208 17.49 -16.84 7.20
N ALA A 209 16.83 -16.31 8.24
CA ALA A 209 16.05 -15.08 8.12
C ALA A 209 16.95 -13.87 7.80
N MET A 210 18.12 -13.78 8.43
CA MET A 210 19.09 -12.71 8.22
C MET A 210 19.61 -12.73 6.80
N THR A 211 20.03 -13.89 6.29
CA THR A 211 20.46 -14.05 4.90
C THR A 211 19.37 -13.63 3.90
N ARG A 212 18.10 -13.97 4.16
CA ARG A 212 16.98 -13.52 3.31
C ARG A 212 16.78 -12.01 3.38
N LEU A 213 16.91 -11.39 4.55
CA LEU A 213 16.78 -9.95 4.71
C LEU A 213 17.93 -9.20 4.03
N THR A 214 19.18 -9.64 4.20
CA THR A 214 20.34 -9.10 3.49
C THR A 214 20.13 -9.13 1.97
N ALA A 215 19.65 -10.26 1.45
CA ALA A 215 19.36 -10.39 0.01
C ALA A 215 18.21 -9.51 -0.48
N ARG A 216 17.31 -9.05 0.40
CA ARG A 216 16.23 -8.11 0.09
C ARG A 216 16.76 -6.68 0.06
N VAL A 217 17.54 -6.29 1.07
CA VAL A 217 18.21 -4.98 1.14
C VAL A 217 19.08 -4.74 -0.09
N GLN A 218 19.89 -5.72 -0.49
CA GLN A 218 20.75 -5.67 -1.69
C GLN A 218 20.00 -5.57 -3.03
N LYS A 219 18.66 -5.75 -3.04
CA LYS A 219 17.85 -5.62 -4.26
C LYS A 219 17.15 -4.26 -4.34
N VAL A 220 17.05 -3.55 -3.22
CA VAL A 220 16.41 -2.22 -3.14
C VAL A 220 17.47 -1.12 -3.26
N LEU A 221 18.68 -1.37 -2.76
CA LEU A 221 19.89 -0.55 -2.92
C LEU A 221 20.72 -1.03 -4.12
#